data_AF-A0A1R4JZR7-F1
#
_entry.id   AF-A0A1R4JZR7-F1
#
_cell.length_a   1.000
_cell.length_b   1.000
_cell.length_c   1.000
_cell.angle_alpha   90.00
_cell.angle_beta   90.00
_cell.angle_gamma   90.00
#
_symmetry.space_group_name_H-M   'P 1'
#
loop_
_entity.id
_entity.type
_entity.pdbx_description
1 polymer ?
#
loop_
_entity_poly.entity_id
_entity_poly.type
_entity_poly.pdbx_seq_one_letter_code
_entity_poly.pdbx_strand_id
1 'polypeptide(L)'
;MVPETTRVVFPLPEGSWVRTSPFGWRTDPITFETAFHSGSDFAAADGTPIYAVADGIVTHAGYTGNWGGLIILEHTVSGERVASYYAHMWEYGIHVTEGMTVTAGQHIGDVGSSGKSTGPHLHLEIRPGGQGQPAIDSDQWLTDQGAEGIAGGNASRASCTLGGGGR
;
A
#
# COMPACT_ATOMS: atom_id res chain seq x y z
N MET A 1 3.69 15.11 -16.50
CA MET A 1 4.14 13.73 -16.68
C MET A 1 4.86 13.35 -15.41
N VAL A 2 4.50 12.23 -14.77
CA VAL A 2 5.17 11.77 -13.55
C VAL A 2 6.54 11.21 -13.94
N PRO A 3 7.64 11.64 -13.31
CA PRO A 3 8.96 11.07 -13.60
C PRO A 3 8.99 9.57 -13.31
N GLU A 4 9.83 8.85 -14.05
CA GLU A 4 10.11 7.43 -13.79
C GLU A 4 10.76 7.28 -12.42
N THR A 5 10.22 6.40 -11.58
CA THR A 5 10.82 6.08 -10.28
C THR A 5 12.09 5.25 -10.47
N THR A 6 13.11 5.50 -9.66
CA THR A 6 14.34 4.70 -9.68
C THR A 6 14.36 3.57 -8.64
N ARG A 7 13.42 3.60 -7.69
CA ARG A 7 13.27 2.58 -6.64
C ARG A 7 11.82 2.43 -6.21
N VAL A 8 11.52 1.33 -5.55
CA VAL A 8 10.26 1.08 -4.84
C VAL A 8 10.58 0.77 -3.39
N VAL A 9 9.77 1.27 -2.47
CA VAL A 9 9.94 1.04 -1.03
C VAL A 9 8.67 0.49 -0.41
N PHE A 10 8.80 -0.25 0.67
CA PHE A 10 7.68 -0.65 1.49
C PHE A 10 7.12 0.58 2.23
N PRO A 11 5.78 0.76 2.29
CA PRO A 11 5.18 2.01 2.76
C PRO A 11 5.12 2.17 4.28
N LEU A 12 5.70 1.24 5.06
CA LEU A 12 5.78 1.33 6.51
C LEU A 12 7.21 1.04 6.99
N PRO A 13 7.65 1.62 8.13
CA PRO A 13 8.94 1.31 8.71
C PRO A 13 9.16 -0.19 8.96
N GLU A 14 10.40 -0.66 8.78
CA GLU A 14 10.75 -2.05 9.07
C GLU A 14 10.44 -2.40 10.54
N GLY A 15 9.78 -3.53 10.76
CA GLY A 15 9.42 -4.03 12.09
C GLY A 15 8.24 -3.31 12.77
N SER A 16 7.61 -2.32 12.13
CA SER A 16 6.46 -1.60 12.71
C SER A 16 5.10 -2.18 12.33
N TRP A 17 5.06 -3.25 11.55
CA TRP A 17 3.83 -3.74 10.93
C TRP A 17 3.70 -5.26 10.92
N VAL A 18 2.45 -5.72 10.84
CA VAL A 18 2.09 -7.13 10.63
C VAL A 18 1.06 -7.20 9.51
N ARG A 19 1.28 -8.08 8.53
CA ARG A 19 0.26 -8.39 7.52
C ARG A 19 -0.96 -9.02 8.20
N THR A 20 -2.12 -8.37 8.11
CA THR A 20 -3.36 -8.86 8.73
C THR A 20 -4.37 -9.35 7.73
N SER A 21 -4.37 -8.82 6.49
CA SER A 21 -5.28 -9.34 5.48
C SER A 21 -4.77 -9.18 4.04
N PRO A 22 -4.84 -10.24 3.23
CA PRO A 22 -4.43 -10.19 1.83
C PRO A 22 -5.53 -9.60 0.93
N PHE A 23 -5.14 -9.26 -0.29
CA PHE A 23 -6.02 -8.97 -1.41
C PHE A 23 -6.91 -10.18 -1.79
N GLY A 24 -8.12 -9.91 -2.26
CA GLY A 24 -9.02 -10.91 -2.83
C GLY A 24 -10.30 -11.16 -2.04
N TRP A 25 -11.01 -12.25 -2.38
CA TRP A 25 -12.28 -12.61 -1.74
C TRP A 25 -12.07 -13.04 -0.29
N ARG A 26 -12.74 -12.36 0.64
CA ARG A 26 -12.74 -12.70 2.07
C ARG A 26 -14.13 -12.53 2.66
N THR A 27 -14.37 -13.13 3.84
CA THR A 27 -15.51 -12.74 4.67
C THR A 27 -15.22 -11.38 5.29
N ASP A 28 -16.07 -10.40 5.01
CA ASP A 28 -15.96 -9.05 5.55
C ASP A 28 -16.14 -9.08 7.08
N PRO A 29 -15.20 -8.55 7.87
CA PRO A 29 -15.21 -8.71 9.32
C PRO A 29 -16.30 -7.88 10.02
N ILE A 30 -16.96 -6.97 9.30
CA ILE A 30 -17.98 -6.06 9.85
C ILE A 30 -19.39 -6.56 9.48
N THR A 31 -19.58 -6.98 8.23
CA THR A 31 -20.88 -7.43 7.71
C THR A 31 -21.05 -8.96 7.74
N PHE A 32 -19.94 -9.71 7.90
CA PHE A 32 -19.89 -11.16 7.83
C PHE A 32 -20.30 -11.78 6.47
N GLU A 33 -20.38 -10.95 5.43
CA GLU A 33 -20.68 -11.37 4.07
C GLU A 33 -19.40 -11.58 3.25
N THR A 34 -19.49 -12.34 2.15
CA THR A 34 -18.36 -12.45 1.20
C THR A 34 -18.18 -11.12 0.47
N ALA A 35 -17.03 -10.47 0.67
CA ALA A 35 -16.67 -9.23 0.01
C ALA A 35 -15.29 -9.34 -0.66
N PHE A 36 -15.11 -8.60 -1.74
CA PHE A 36 -13.81 -8.48 -2.39
C PHE A 36 -12.98 -7.40 -1.69
N HIS A 37 -11.81 -7.79 -1.17
CA HIS A 37 -10.85 -6.88 -0.58
C HIS A 37 -9.87 -6.41 -1.65
N SER A 38 -10.02 -5.15 -2.06
CA SER A 38 -9.27 -4.59 -3.20
C SER A 38 -7.86 -4.07 -2.85
N GLY A 39 -7.38 -4.33 -1.63
CA GLY A 39 -6.03 -3.99 -1.19
C GLY A 39 -5.45 -5.02 -0.24
N SER A 40 -4.30 -4.70 0.34
CA SER A 40 -3.65 -5.47 1.40
C SER A 40 -3.60 -4.63 2.68
N ASP A 41 -3.96 -5.25 3.81
CA ASP A 41 -4.02 -4.61 5.13
C ASP A 41 -2.77 -4.94 5.95
N PHE A 42 -2.14 -3.88 6.46
CA PHE A 42 -0.96 -3.94 7.32
C PHE A 42 -1.25 -3.27 8.66
N ALA A 43 -1.48 -4.05 9.70
CA ALA A 43 -1.66 -3.52 11.04
C ALA A 43 -0.35 -2.89 11.54
N ALA A 44 -0.46 -1.68 12.08
CA ALA A 44 0.65 -0.92 12.65
C ALA A 44 0.08 0.00 13.74
N ALA A 45 0.92 0.47 14.66
CA ALA A 45 0.46 1.38 15.71
C ALA A 45 -0.12 2.67 15.11
N ASP A 46 -1.13 3.24 15.76
CA ASP A 46 -1.64 4.57 15.42
C ASP A 46 -0.50 5.60 15.44
N GLY A 47 -0.44 6.47 14.44
CA GLY A 47 0.65 7.44 14.27
C GLY A 47 1.92 6.88 13.62
N THR A 48 1.96 5.60 13.22
CA THR A 48 3.11 5.04 12.47
C THR A 48 3.24 5.76 11.12
N PRO A 49 4.44 6.23 10.73
CA PRO A 49 4.64 6.88 9.44
C PRO A 49 4.25 5.99 8.24
N ILE A 50 3.59 6.58 7.26
CA ILE A 50 3.29 6.01 5.94
C ILE A 50 4.18 6.68 4.91
N TYR A 51 4.87 5.89 4.10
CA TYR A 51 5.78 6.35 3.06
C TYR A 51 5.19 6.15 1.66
N ALA A 52 5.51 7.07 0.74
CA ALA A 52 5.23 6.90 -0.68
C ALA A 52 6.01 5.70 -1.24
N VAL A 53 5.32 4.73 -1.87
CA VAL A 53 5.98 3.52 -2.40
C VAL A 53 6.96 3.82 -3.53
N ALA A 54 6.75 4.87 -4.30
CA ALA A 54 7.55 5.27 -5.46
C ALA A 54 7.49 6.80 -5.65
N ASP A 55 8.38 7.33 -6.49
CA ASP A 55 8.29 8.72 -6.94
C ASP A 55 6.94 8.97 -7.63
N GLY A 56 6.33 10.12 -7.39
CA GLY A 56 4.96 10.32 -7.84
C GLY A 56 4.43 11.74 -7.73
N ILE A 57 3.17 11.89 -8.11
CA ILE A 57 2.36 13.08 -7.85
C ILE A 57 1.11 12.70 -7.07
N VAL A 58 0.76 13.51 -6.08
CA VAL A 58 -0.48 13.35 -5.32
C VAL A 58 -1.66 13.74 -6.22
N THR A 59 -2.55 12.80 -6.50
CA THR A 59 -3.80 13.09 -7.22
C THR A 59 -5.02 13.18 -6.31
N HIS A 60 -4.87 12.78 -5.05
CA HIS A 60 -5.86 13.03 -4.01
C HIS A 60 -5.20 13.02 -2.63
N ALA A 61 -5.64 13.92 -1.75
CA ALA A 61 -5.31 13.91 -0.33
C ALA A 61 -6.48 14.50 0.47
N GLY A 62 -7.20 13.67 1.22
CA GLY A 62 -8.35 14.11 2.01
C GLY A 62 -9.28 12.98 2.42
N TYR A 63 -10.42 13.31 3.04
CA TYR A 63 -11.39 12.32 3.50
C TYR A 63 -12.33 11.86 2.38
N THR A 64 -12.48 10.55 2.23
CA THR A 64 -13.35 9.92 1.23
C THR A 64 -14.16 8.77 1.82
N GLY A 65 -15.34 9.08 2.38
CA GLY A 65 -16.33 8.07 2.79
C GLY A 65 -15.75 6.92 3.62
N ASN A 66 -15.96 5.68 3.17
CA ASN A 66 -15.50 4.47 3.86
C ASN A 66 -13.96 4.32 3.91
N TRP A 67 -13.22 5.03 3.07
CA TRP A 67 -11.75 5.04 3.10
C TRP A 67 -11.21 5.81 4.31
N GLY A 68 -12.03 6.70 4.91
CA GLY A 68 -11.52 7.67 5.86
C GLY A 68 -10.56 8.64 5.17
N GLY A 69 -9.44 8.97 5.82
CA GLY A 69 -8.36 9.71 5.20
C GLY A 69 -7.69 8.88 4.10
N LEU A 70 -7.63 9.44 2.90
CA LEU A 70 -7.13 8.80 1.68
C LEU A 70 -6.07 9.68 1.01
N ILE A 71 -4.94 9.08 0.67
CA ILE A 71 -3.96 9.65 -0.25
C ILE A 71 -3.93 8.74 -1.49
N ILE A 72 -3.95 9.35 -2.67
CA ILE A 72 -3.72 8.65 -3.94
C ILE A 72 -2.53 9.28 -4.61
N LEU A 73 -1.57 8.44 -5.00
CA LEU A 73 -0.40 8.84 -5.76
C LEU A 73 -0.43 8.19 -7.15
N GLU A 74 -0.06 8.95 -8.16
CA GLU A 74 0.25 8.46 -9.51
C GLU A 74 1.77 8.35 -9.68
N HIS A 75 2.20 7.24 -10.28
CA HIS A 75 3.59 6.85 -10.48
C HIS A 75 3.84 6.45 -11.93
N THR A 76 5.10 6.53 -12.32
CA THR A 76 5.62 5.77 -13.47
C THR A 76 6.65 4.78 -12.94
N VAL A 77 6.38 3.47 -13.07
CA VAL A 77 7.20 2.38 -12.54
C VAL A 77 7.49 1.38 -13.65
N SER A 78 8.76 1.15 -13.95
CA SER A 78 9.22 0.37 -15.10
C SER A 78 8.61 0.83 -16.43
N GLY A 79 8.41 2.14 -16.60
CA GLY A 79 7.78 2.74 -17.78
C GLY A 79 6.25 2.59 -17.84
N GLU A 80 5.62 1.98 -16.83
CA GLU A 80 4.18 1.81 -16.75
C GLU A 80 3.55 2.77 -15.75
N ARG A 81 2.35 3.25 -16.06
CA ARG A 81 1.57 4.07 -15.14
C ARG A 81 0.98 3.20 -14.03
N VAL A 82 1.15 3.60 -12.78
CA VAL A 82 0.63 2.87 -11.60
C VAL A 82 0.06 3.88 -10.61
N ALA A 83 -1.07 3.58 -9.99
CA ALA A 83 -1.56 4.35 -8.85
C ALA A 83 -1.45 3.54 -7.56
N SER A 84 -1.11 4.21 -6.47
CA SER A 84 -1.13 3.65 -5.12
C SER A 84 -2.11 4.41 -4.23
N TYR A 85 -2.88 3.68 -3.43
CA TYR A 85 -3.92 4.22 -2.54
C TYR A 85 -3.55 3.88 -1.10
N TYR A 86 -3.59 4.87 -0.21
CA TYR A 86 -3.27 4.74 1.22
C TYR A 86 -4.46 5.23 2.02
N ALA A 87 -5.06 4.36 2.84
CA ALA A 87 -6.32 4.67 3.51
C ALA A 87 -6.27 4.61 5.03
N HIS A 88 -7.39 4.97 5.66
CA HIS A 88 -7.67 4.93 7.09
C HIS A 88 -6.88 5.93 7.96
N MET A 89 -6.20 6.90 7.36
CA MET A 89 -5.50 7.95 8.09
C MET A 89 -6.48 8.86 8.85
N TRP A 90 -6.08 9.38 10.00
CA TRP A 90 -6.81 10.51 10.59
C TRP A 90 -6.65 11.76 9.73
N GLU A 91 -7.55 12.74 9.86
CA GLU A 91 -7.46 13.98 9.06
C GLU A 91 -6.16 14.72 9.35
N TYR A 92 -5.76 14.76 10.63
CA TYR A 92 -4.49 15.35 11.07
C TYR A 92 -3.26 14.53 10.66
N GLY A 93 -3.44 13.30 10.19
CA GLY A 93 -2.37 12.40 9.77
C GLY A 93 -2.08 12.46 8.27
N ILE A 94 -2.64 13.42 7.53
CA ILE A 94 -2.37 13.62 6.10
C ILE A 94 -1.35 14.76 5.96
N HIS A 95 -0.16 14.46 5.43
CA HIS A 95 0.98 15.40 5.38
C HIS A 95 1.29 15.96 3.98
N VAL A 96 0.44 15.66 3.01
CA VAL A 96 0.59 16.09 1.62
C VAL A 96 -0.72 16.66 1.07
N THR A 97 -0.63 17.40 -0.03
CA THR A 97 -1.79 17.98 -0.71
C THR A 97 -1.81 17.60 -2.18
N GLU A 98 -2.98 17.62 -2.80
CA GLU A 98 -3.14 17.36 -4.23
C GLU A 98 -2.23 18.27 -5.09
N GLY A 99 -1.62 17.68 -6.13
CA GLY A 99 -0.66 18.33 -7.02
C GLY A 99 0.80 18.32 -6.52
N MET A 100 1.05 17.93 -5.27
CA MET A 100 2.41 17.84 -4.73
C MET A 100 3.17 16.67 -5.36
N THR A 101 4.43 16.87 -5.72
CA THR A 101 5.34 15.77 -6.09
C THR A 101 5.95 15.15 -4.86
N VAL A 102 6.09 13.83 -4.86
CA VAL A 102 6.71 13.07 -3.77
C VAL A 102 7.81 12.17 -4.30
N THR A 103 8.78 11.85 -3.44
CA THR A 103 9.82 10.86 -3.74
C THR A 103 9.54 9.54 -3.01
N ALA A 104 9.98 8.41 -3.57
CA ALA A 104 9.91 7.11 -2.92
C ALA A 104 10.50 7.18 -1.50
N GLY A 105 9.77 6.70 -0.48
CA GLY A 105 10.19 6.77 0.92
C GLY A 105 9.89 8.09 1.63
N GLN A 106 9.32 9.08 0.94
CA GLN A 106 8.86 10.31 1.58
C GLN A 106 7.69 10.00 2.51
N HIS A 107 7.72 10.55 3.73
CA HIS A 107 6.62 10.52 4.67
C HIS A 107 5.45 11.34 4.14
N ILE A 108 4.32 10.68 3.89
CA ILE A 108 3.12 11.29 3.28
C ILE A 108 1.93 11.35 4.22
N GLY A 109 1.92 10.52 5.25
CA GLY A 109 0.85 10.49 6.24
C GLY A 109 1.16 9.54 7.40
N ASP A 110 0.20 9.34 8.30
CA ASP A 110 0.33 8.47 9.47
C ASP A 110 -0.81 7.47 9.55
N VAL A 111 -0.50 6.25 9.96
CA VAL A 111 -1.47 5.19 10.23
C VAL A 111 -2.53 5.68 11.21
N GLY A 112 -3.79 5.46 10.87
CA GLY A 112 -4.93 5.76 11.72
C GLY A 112 -5.95 4.62 11.69
N SER A 113 -7.17 4.92 12.13
CA SER A 113 -8.31 3.98 12.12
C SER A 113 -9.62 4.67 11.73
N SER A 114 -9.55 5.61 10.78
CA SER A 114 -10.74 6.33 10.31
C SER A 114 -11.51 5.57 9.21
N GLY A 115 -12.75 6.00 8.93
CA GLY A 115 -13.59 5.34 7.94
C GLY A 115 -14.07 3.96 8.38
N LYS A 116 -14.16 3.01 7.46
CA LYS A 116 -14.55 1.62 7.75
C LYS A 116 -13.32 0.82 8.19
N SER A 117 -12.95 0.95 9.46
CA SER A 117 -11.78 0.31 10.06
C SER A 117 -12.13 -0.35 11.40
N THR A 118 -11.53 -1.50 11.72
CA THR A 118 -11.72 -2.21 13.00
C THR A 118 -10.59 -1.93 14.00
N GLY A 119 -9.51 -1.28 13.57
CA GLY A 119 -8.35 -0.91 14.38
C GLY A 119 -7.24 -0.29 13.51
N PRO A 120 -6.18 0.27 14.11
CA PRO A 120 -5.13 0.95 13.36
C PRO A 120 -4.42 0.05 12.35
N HIS A 121 -4.44 0.45 11.07
CA HIS A 121 -3.75 -0.23 9.98
C HIS A 121 -3.61 0.67 8.74
N LEU A 122 -2.67 0.32 7.87
CA LEU A 122 -2.64 0.81 6.49
C LEU A 122 -3.38 -0.18 5.59
N HIS A 123 -4.38 0.31 4.86
CA HIS A 123 -4.93 -0.38 3.70
C HIS A 123 -4.26 0.17 2.44
N LEU A 124 -3.55 -0.68 1.71
CA LEU A 124 -2.79 -0.33 0.51
C LEU A 124 -3.37 -1.02 -0.73
N GLU A 125 -3.71 -0.22 -1.73
CA GLU A 125 -3.99 -0.75 -3.08
C GLU A 125 -2.93 -0.34 -4.08
N ILE A 126 -2.66 -1.23 -5.03
CA ILE A 126 -1.88 -0.96 -6.23
C ILE A 126 -2.76 -1.17 -7.47
N ARG A 127 -2.80 -0.17 -8.35
CA ARG A 127 -3.66 -0.14 -9.55
C ARG A 127 -2.82 0.14 -10.81
N PRO A 128 -2.39 -0.92 -11.54
CA PRO A 128 -1.73 -0.77 -12.83
C PRO A 128 -2.62 -0.06 -13.85
N GLY A 129 -2.04 0.82 -14.67
CA GLY A 129 -2.77 1.73 -15.56
C GLY A 129 -3.25 3.03 -14.87
N GLY A 130 -3.10 3.12 -13.55
CA GLY A 130 -3.33 4.31 -12.74
C GLY A 130 -4.71 4.37 -12.07
N GLN A 131 -5.05 5.55 -11.56
CA GLN A 131 -6.23 5.83 -10.74
C GLN A 131 -7.51 5.38 -11.46
N GLY A 132 -8.37 4.68 -10.73
CA GLY A 132 -9.62 4.12 -11.25
C GLY A 132 -9.49 2.78 -11.98
N GLN A 133 -8.28 2.28 -12.24
CA GLN A 133 -8.08 0.93 -12.79
C GLN A 133 -8.24 -0.16 -11.72
N PRO A 134 -8.52 -1.42 -12.09
CA PRO A 134 -8.61 -2.52 -11.13
C PRO A 134 -7.35 -2.65 -10.26
N ALA A 135 -7.55 -2.93 -8.97
CA ALA A 135 -6.44 -3.21 -8.08
C ALA A 135 -5.92 -4.64 -8.27
N ILE A 136 -4.65 -4.84 -7.96
CA ILE A 136 -3.98 -6.14 -7.90
C ILE A 136 -3.48 -6.41 -6.48
N ASP A 137 -2.95 -7.61 -6.26
CA ASP A 137 -2.26 -7.94 -5.02
C ASP A 137 -1.03 -7.03 -4.83
N SER A 138 -1.16 -6.10 -3.88
CA SER A 138 -0.12 -5.12 -3.54
C SER A 138 1.17 -5.79 -3.07
N ASP A 139 1.10 -6.99 -2.50
CA ASP A 139 2.21 -7.70 -1.86
C ASP A 139 3.07 -8.38 -2.89
N GLN A 140 2.39 -9.06 -3.82
CA GLN A 140 3.04 -9.63 -4.99
C GLN A 140 3.69 -8.53 -5.81
N TRP A 141 2.99 -7.41 -6.05
CA TRP A 141 3.54 -6.28 -6.79
C TRP A 141 4.77 -5.68 -6.12
N LEU A 142 4.72 -5.40 -4.80
CA LEU A 142 5.88 -4.88 -4.06
C LEU A 142 7.07 -5.85 -4.10
N THR A 143 6.81 -7.16 -4.02
CA THR A 143 7.85 -8.19 -4.13
C THR A 143 8.48 -8.21 -5.53
N ASP A 144 7.65 -8.15 -6.58
CA ASP A 144 8.11 -8.17 -7.97
C ASP A 144 8.91 -6.93 -8.35
N GLN A 145 8.57 -5.76 -7.78
CA GLN A 145 9.36 -4.53 -7.93
C GLN A 145 10.63 -4.50 -7.06
N GLY A 146 10.86 -5.53 -6.22
CA GLY A 146 12.02 -5.59 -5.34
C GLY A 146 12.02 -4.52 -4.26
N ALA A 147 10.85 -4.20 -3.69
CA ALA A 147 10.71 -3.08 -2.79
C ALA A 147 11.61 -3.18 -1.55
N GLU A 148 12.32 -2.09 -1.26
CA GLU A 148 13.20 -1.99 -0.08
C GLU A 148 12.36 -2.00 1.21
N GLY A 149 12.84 -2.66 2.28
CA GLY A 149 12.16 -2.64 3.59
C GLY A 149 10.99 -3.62 3.77
N ILE A 150 10.77 -4.57 2.85
CA ILE A 150 9.73 -5.63 2.96
C ILE A 150 9.93 -6.56 4.19
N ALA A 151 11.08 -6.55 4.86
CA ALA A 151 11.41 -7.46 5.96
C ALA A 151 10.75 -7.08 7.32
N GLY A 152 9.44 -6.87 7.34
CA GLY A 152 8.75 -6.35 8.53
C GLY A 152 7.89 -7.34 9.33
N GLY A 153 7.53 -8.52 8.82
CA GLY A 153 6.69 -9.45 9.58
C GLY A 153 6.68 -10.86 8.99
N ASN A 154 7.49 -11.75 9.57
CA ASN A 154 7.50 -13.20 9.35
C ASN A 154 7.10 -13.66 7.93
N ALA A 155 7.73 -13.09 6.91
CA ALA A 155 7.76 -13.69 5.59
C ALA A 155 8.67 -14.92 5.70
N SER A 156 8.09 -16.06 6.06
CA SER A 156 8.73 -17.35 5.86
C SER A 156 9.14 -17.41 4.40
N ARG A 157 10.44 -17.30 4.16
CA ARG A 157 11.08 -17.59 2.87
C ARG A 157 10.72 -19.03 2.52
N ALA A 158 9.60 -19.23 1.83
CA ALA A 158 9.35 -20.46 1.08
C ALA A 158 10.27 -20.42 -0.15
N SER A 159 11.56 -20.62 0.09
CA SER A 159 12.53 -21.00 -0.92
C SER A 159 12.16 -22.39 -1.40
N CYS A 160 11.22 -22.51 -2.34
CA CYS A 160 11.13 -23.70 -3.17
C CYS A 160 12.30 -23.67 -4.16
N THR A 161 13.46 -24.10 -3.66
CA THR A 161 14.56 -24.56 -4.48
C THR A 161 14.06 -25.79 -5.22
N LEU A 162 13.68 -25.64 -6.49
CA LEU A 162 13.50 -26.77 -7.38
C LEU A 162 14.87 -27.43 -7.55
N GLY A 163 15.08 -28.50 -6.78
CA GLY A 163 16.25 -29.36 -6.89
C GLY A 163 16.33 -29.94 -8.29
N GLY A 164 17.39 -29.56 -9.01
CA GLY A 164 17.84 -30.28 -10.18
C GLY A 164 18.26 -31.68 -9.79
N GLY A 165 17.49 -32.67 -10.24
CA GLY A 165 17.82 -34.09 -10.16
C GLY A 165 17.99 -34.66 -11.56
N GLY A 166 19.16 -34.42 -12.17
CA GLY A 166 19.59 -35.15 -13.35
C GLY A 166 20.40 -36.38 -12.94
N ARG A 167 19.97 -37.55 -13.42
CA ARG A 167 20.78 -38.66 -13.95
C ARG A 167 19.85 -39.69 -14.58
#